data_AF-A0A2G9TVE6-F1
#
_entry.id   AF-A0A2G9TVE6-F1
#
_cell.length_a   1.000
_cell.length_b   1.000
_cell.length_c   1.000
_cell.angle_alpha   90.00
_cell.angle_beta   90.00
_cell.angle_gamma   90.00
#
_symmetry.space_group_name_H-M   'P 1'
#
loop_
_entity.id
_entity.type
_entity.pdbx_description
1 polymer ?
#
loop_
_entity_poly.entity_id
_entity_poly.type
_entity_poly.pdbx_seq_one_letter_code
_entity_poly.pdbx_strand_id
1 'polypeptide(L)'
;MEFSSDDEAFHGLSNRPLRVRGGQIPIETRQKYEKALHDASEKVESSLRQARMGEWKVLKVKEPMVLQAPDLSYFIRSDFSCSPQVLFDAAWRDVLRWNTQLVEARIIATIDPVTDLYYSMSAPALKGYVSSRDFVDIRRVHFDSAIQTYTGIFVSVESQACPVHANKKIVR
;
A
#
# COMPACT_ATOMS: atom_id res chain seq x y z
N MET A 1 28.69 -42.11 18.88
CA MET A 1 27.89 -42.05 17.65
C MET A 1 27.46 -40.62 17.47
N GLU A 2 28.22 -39.90 16.65
CA GLU A 2 27.87 -38.57 16.17
C GLU A 2 26.93 -38.78 14.97
N PHE A 3 25.78 -38.12 14.98
CA PHE A 3 24.93 -38.02 13.79
C PHE A 3 24.95 -36.56 13.35
N SER A 4 25.78 -36.31 12.35
CA SER A 4 25.74 -35.15 11.46
C SER A 4 24.42 -35.23 10.66
N SER A 5 23.71 -34.10 10.59
CA SER A 5 22.60 -33.90 9.67
C SER A 5 22.77 -32.56 8.97
N ASP A 6 23.81 -32.49 8.13
CA ASP A 6 23.86 -31.57 7.01
C ASP A 6 23.40 -32.35 5.78
N ASP A 7 22.16 -32.10 5.34
CA ASP A 7 21.77 -32.10 3.92
C ASP A 7 20.25 -31.89 3.79
N GLU A 8 19.84 -30.62 3.74
CA GLU A 8 18.70 -30.18 2.92
C GLU A 8 19.18 -28.92 2.19
N ALA A 9 19.90 -29.18 1.10
CA ALA A 9 20.44 -28.17 0.21
C ALA A 9 19.31 -27.32 -0.42
N PHE A 10 19.30 -26.05 -0.05
CA PHE A 10 19.35 -24.91 -0.97
C PHE A 10 18.76 -25.14 -2.38
N HIS A 11 17.42 -25.05 -2.49
CA HIS A 11 16.78 -24.58 -3.72
C HIS A 11 15.61 -23.64 -3.39
N GLY A 12 15.97 -22.40 -3.05
CA GLY A 12 15.05 -21.27 -3.00
C GLY A 12 15.85 -20.00 -3.24
N LEU A 13 16.06 -19.66 -4.52
CA LEU A 13 16.69 -18.41 -4.92
C LEU A 13 16.03 -17.24 -4.17
N SER A 14 16.87 -16.56 -3.41
CA SER A 14 16.64 -15.36 -2.62
C SER A 14 15.88 -14.29 -3.39
N ASN A 15 14.56 -14.22 -3.20
CA ASN A 15 13.74 -13.08 -3.65
C ASN A 15 12.89 -12.51 -2.51
N ARG A 16 13.19 -12.86 -1.25
CA ARG A 16 12.59 -12.18 -0.10
C ARG A 16 13.25 -10.81 0.05
N PRO A 17 12.50 -9.70 -0.06
CA PRO A 17 13.02 -8.36 0.22
C PRO A 17 13.66 -8.34 1.59
N LEU A 18 14.82 -7.71 1.67
CA LEU A 18 15.52 -7.51 2.94
C LEU A 18 14.60 -6.70 3.84
N ARG A 19 14.28 -7.23 5.02
CA ARG A 19 13.65 -6.44 6.08
C ARG A 19 14.69 -5.42 6.57
N VAL A 20 14.60 -4.20 6.07
CA VAL A 20 15.46 -3.11 6.50
C VAL A 20 14.92 -2.57 7.81
N ARG A 21 15.73 -2.55 8.88
CA ARG A 21 15.34 -1.86 10.12
C ARG A 21 15.35 -0.35 9.83
N GLY A 22 14.32 0.39 10.26
CA GLY A 22 14.19 1.83 9.94
C GLY A 22 15.42 2.70 10.24
N GLY A 23 16.23 2.31 11.24
CA GLY A 23 17.50 2.98 11.55
C GLY A 23 18.61 2.85 10.49
N GLN A 24 18.40 2.04 9.45
CA GLN A 24 19.32 1.87 8.31
C GLN A 24 18.90 2.70 7.09
N ILE A 25 17.77 3.41 7.14
CA ILE A 25 17.32 4.28 6.04
C ILE A 25 18.12 5.60 6.12
N PRO A 26 18.84 6.00 5.06
CA PRO A 26 19.59 7.25 5.04
C PRO A 26 18.68 8.46 5.31
N ILE A 27 19.21 9.47 5.99
CA ILE A 27 18.46 10.68 6.38
C ILE A 27 17.83 11.36 5.15
N GLU A 28 18.58 11.46 4.05
CA GLU A 28 18.08 12.03 2.79
C GLU A 28 16.88 11.27 2.23
N THR A 29 16.93 9.92 2.27
CA THR A 29 15.82 9.07 1.84
C THR A 29 14.60 9.28 2.73
N ARG A 30 14.81 9.37 4.05
CA ARG A 30 13.73 9.66 5.00
C ARG A 30 13.08 11.01 4.71
N GLN A 31 13.87 12.06 4.45
CA GLN A 31 13.34 13.39 4.08
C GLN A 31 12.52 13.35 2.78
N LYS A 32 12.96 12.58 1.78
CA LYS A 32 12.19 12.36 0.55
C LYS A 32 10.85 11.68 0.82
N TYR A 33 10.84 10.64 1.67
CA TYR A 33 9.61 9.94 2.06
C TYR A 33 8.65 10.85 2.84
N GLU A 34 9.16 11.65 3.78
CA GLU A 34 8.37 12.64 4.51
C GLU A 34 7.72 13.65 3.57
N LYS A 35 8.50 14.20 2.64
CA LYS A 35 7.98 15.13 1.63
C LYS A 35 6.91 14.47 0.76
N ALA A 36 7.14 13.24 0.29
CA ALA A 36 6.17 12.52 -0.53
C ALA A 36 4.84 12.28 0.20
N LEU A 37 4.90 11.92 1.49
CA LEU A 37 3.70 11.76 2.33
C LEU A 37 2.97 13.08 2.56
N HIS A 38 3.71 14.16 2.79
CA HIS A 38 3.13 15.50 2.95
C HIS A 38 2.40 15.95 1.68
N ASP A 39 3.08 15.90 0.53
CA ASP A 39 2.52 16.27 -0.76
C ASP A 39 1.28 15.40 -1.10
N ALA A 40 1.33 14.11 -0.80
CA ALA A 40 0.20 13.20 -0.98
C ALA A 40 -0.98 13.56 -0.07
N SER A 41 -0.72 13.92 1.19
CA SER A 41 -1.75 14.37 2.13
C SER A 41 -2.47 15.62 1.63
N GLU A 42 -1.71 16.64 1.23
CA GLU A 42 -2.27 17.88 0.69
C GLU A 42 -3.09 17.62 -0.59
N LYS A 43 -2.60 16.75 -1.48
CA LYS A 43 -3.31 16.35 -2.69
C LYS A 43 -4.64 15.66 -2.36
N VAL A 44 -4.65 14.72 -1.40
CA VAL A 44 -5.87 14.02 -0.98
C VAL A 44 -6.88 15.02 -0.41
N GLU A 45 -6.46 15.90 0.49
CA GLU A 45 -7.36 16.91 1.06
C GLU A 45 -7.96 17.84 -0.01
N SER A 46 -7.14 18.32 -0.95
CA SER A 46 -7.59 19.13 -2.07
C SER A 46 -8.61 18.38 -2.93
N SER A 47 -8.32 17.12 -3.26
CA SER A 47 -9.20 16.24 -4.04
C SER A 47 -10.54 16.00 -3.34
N LEU A 48 -10.53 15.77 -2.03
CA LEU A 48 -11.74 15.59 -1.23
C LEU A 48 -12.58 16.88 -1.18
N ARG A 49 -11.95 18.05 -1.12
CA ARG A 49 -12.65 19.34 -1.20
C ARG A 49 -13.33 19.50 -2.56
N GLN A 50 -12.63 19.26 -3.67
CA GLN A 50 -13.18 19.32 -5.03
C GLN A 50 -14.35 18.34 -5.23
N ALA A 51 -14.21 17.09 -4.78
CA ALA A 51 -15.26 16.09 -4.87
C ALA A 51 -16.55 16.54 -4.15
N ARG A 52 -16.43 17.23 -3.00
CA ARG A 52 -17.58 17.79 -2.26
C ARG A 52 -18.27 18.95 -2.97
N MET A 53 -17.55 19.70 -3.81
CA MET A 53 -18.12 20.79 -4.62
C MET A 53 -18.89 20.29 -5.85
N GLY A 54 -18.90 18.97 -6.11
CA GLY A 54 -19.66 18.38 -7.22
C GLY A 54 -18.96 18.51 -8.58
N GLU A 55 -17.66 18.81 -8.61
CA GLU A 55 -16.88 18.96 -9.84
C GLU A 55 -16.53 17.62 -10.52
N TRP A 56 -16.70 16.50 -9.81
CA TRP A 56 -16.28 15.18 -10.26
C TRP A 56 -17.40 14.44 -11.00
N LYS A 57 -17.03 13.70 -12.04
CA LYS A 57 -17.96 12.88 -12.81
C LYS A 57 -18.42 11.67 -11.99
N VAL A 58 -19.73 11.48 -11.89
CA VAL A 58 -20.31 10.29 -11.27
C VAL A 58 -20.21 9.10 -12.23
N LEU A 59 -19.48 8.04 -11.86
CA LEU A 59 -19.40 6.79 -12.61
C LEU A 59 -20.38 5.74 -12.10
N LYS A 60 -20.58 5.70 -10.77
CA LYS A 60 -21.53 4.81 -10.10
C LYS A 60 -22.14 5.52 -8.89
N VAL A 61 -23.47 5.44 -8.75
CA VAL A 61 -24.21 6.27 -7.79
C VAL A 61 -24.22 5.67 -6.37
N LYS A 62 -24.32 4.35 -6.22
CA LYS A 62 -24.36 3.65 -4.91
C LYS A 62 -23.71 2.26 -4.97
N GLU A 63 -23.18 1.83 -3.83
CA GLU A 63 -22.69 0.47 -3.51
C GLU A 63 -21.63 -0.14 -4.45
N PRO A 64 -20.37 0.37 -4.46
CA PRO A 64 -19.95 1.63 -3.88
C PRO A 64 -20.29 2.82 -4.79
N MET A 65 -20.35 4.02 -4.21
CA MET A 65 -20.32 5.26 -4.99
C MET A 65 -18.92 5.43 -5.59
N VAL A 66 -18.84 5.75 -6.87
CA VAL A 66 -17.58 5.97 -7.59
C VAL A 66 -17.66 7.29 -8.35
N LEU A 67 -16.72 8.18 -8.06
CA LEU A 67 -16.52 9.46 -8.75
C LEU A 67 -15.16 9.45 -9.45
N GLN A 68 -15.04 10.23 -10.53
CA GLN A 68 -13.80 10.44 -11.27
C GLN A 68 -13.52 11.93 -11.43
N ALA A 69 -12.31 12.33 -11.06
CA ALA A 69 -11.78 13.68 -11.22
C ALA A 69 -11.37 13.96 -12.68
N PRO A 70 -11.22 15.24 -13.08
CA PRO A 70 -10.65 15.61 -14.37
C PRO A 70 -9.22 15.08 -14.61
N ASP A 71 -8.43 14.90 -13.54
CA ASP A 71 -7.07 14.33 -13.61
C ASP A 71 -7.04 12.79 -13.62
N LEU A 72 -8.20 12.16 -13.81
CA LEU A 72 -8.41 10.70 -13.79
C LEU A 72 -8.18 10.03 -12.43
N SER A 73 -8.11 10.79 -11.34
CA SER A 73 -8.20 10.24 -9.99
C SER A 73 -9.60 9.70 -9.71
N TYR A 74 -9.69 8.67 -8.87
CA TYR A 74 -10.96 8.06 -8.48
C TYR A 74 -11.24 8.25 -6.99
N PHE A 75 -12.49 8.49 -6.65
CA PHE A 75 -12.99 8.51 -5.28
C PHE A 75 -14.04 7.42 -5.12
N ILE A 76 -13.85 6.55 -4.14
CA ILE A 76 -14.74 5.42 -3.86
C ILE A 76 -15.25 5.56 -2.44
N ARG A 77 -16.57 5.51 -2.27
CA ARG A 77 -17.22 5.53 -0.95
C ARG A 77 -18.19 4.37 -0.81
N SER A 78 -18.10 3.70 0.33
CA SER A 78 -19.05 2.69 0.77
C SER A 78 -19.30 2.86 2.26
N ASP A 79 -20.50 2.53 2.70
CA ASP A 79 -20.86 2.53 4.12
C ASP A 79 -20.85 1.08 4.63
N PHE A 80 -20.44 0.86 5.88
CA PHE A 80 -20.35 -0.45 6.50
C PHE A 80 -20.90 -0.42 7.93
N SER A 81 -21.60 -1.48 8.33
CA SER A 81 -22.23 -1.59 9.66
C SER A 81 -21.26 -2.14 10.72
N CYS A 82 -20.11 -1.48 10.92
CA CYS A 82 -19.13 -1.84 11.96
C CYS A 82 -18.34 -0.61 12.43
N SER A 83 -17.48 -0.77 13.44
CA SER A 83 -16.70 0.34 13.97
C SER A 83 -15.58 0.78 13.01
N PRO A 84 -15.15 2.05 13.05
CA PRO A 84 -14.01 2.54 12.25
C PRO A 84 -12.74 1.71 12.45
N GLN A 85 -12.49 1.23 13.67
CA GLN A 85 -11.34 0.39 13.99
C GLN A 85 -11.38 -0.95 13.25
N VAL A 86 -12.54 -1.62 13.22
CA VAL A 86 -12.69 -2.90 12.50
C VAL A 86 -12.46 -2.74 11.00
N LEU A 87 -12.98 -1.66 10.41
CA LEU A 87 -12.71 -1.34 9.01
C LEU A 87 -11.25 -1.03 8.75
N PHE A 88 -10.62 -0.25 9.63
CA PHE A 88 -9.21 0.08 9.50
C PHE A 88 -8.33 -1.16 9.56
N ASP A 89 -8.56 -2.04 10.53
CA ASP A 89 -7.82 -3.29 10.66
C ASP A 89 -8.01 -4.16 9.41
N ALA A 90 -9.24 -4.30 8.91
CA ALA A 90 -9.51 -5.04 7.67
C ALA A 90 -8.82 -4.44 6.44
N ALA A 91 -8.89 -3.11 6.25
CA ALA A 91 -8.38 -2.44 5.06
C ALA A 91 -6.87 -2.22 5.06
N TRP A 92 -6.26 -2.02 6.25
CA TRP A 92 -4.86 -1.61 6.36
C TRP A 92 -3.93 -2.71 6.85
N ARG A 93 -4.38 -3.56 7.79
CA ARG A 93 -3.56 -4.61 8.42
C ARG A 93 -3.82 -5.99 7.81
N ASP A 94 -5.09 -6.32 7.64
CA ASP A 94 -5.56 -7.65 7.28
C ASP A 94 -5.96 -7.78 5.80
N VAL A 95 -5.52 -6.85 4.95
CA VAL A 95 -5.96 -6.75 3.55
C VAL A 95 -5.81 -8.06 2.77
N LEU A 96 -4.74 -8.82 2.99
CA LEU A 96 -4.51 -10.11 2.32
C LEU A 96 -5.49 -11.21 2.72
N ARG A 97 -6.17 -11.09 3.87
CA ARG A 97 -7.09 -12.13 4.35
C ARG A 97 -8.37 -12.20 3.52
N TRP A 98 -8.73 -11.12 2.84
CA TRP A 98 -9.98 -11.01 2.10
C TRP A 98 -9.80 -10.49 0.66
N ASN A 99 -8.75 -9.70 0.39
CA ASN A 99 -8.57 -9.06 -0.91
C ASN A 99 -7.85 -9.99 -1.90
N THR A 100 -8.61 -10.70 -2.72
CA THR A 100 -8.08 -11.59 -3.77
C THR A 100 -7.38 -10.85 -4.91
N GLN A 101 -7.43 -9.51 -4.95
CA GLN A 101 -6.71 -8.71 -5.94
C GLN A 101 -5.23 -8.54 -5.58
N LEU A 102 -4.83 -8.87 -4.36
CA LEU A 102 -3.44 -8.88 -3.93
C LEU A 102 -2.95 -10.33 -3.83
N VAL A 103 -1.83 -10.61 -4.47
CA VAL A 103 -1.15 -11.92 -4.40
C VAL A 103 -0.17 -11.95 -3.24
N GLU A 104 0.46 -10.82 -2.96
CA GLU A 104 1.48 -10.70 -1.92
C GLU A 104 1.44 -9.29 -1.35
N ALA A 105 1.61 -9.15 -0.04
CA ALA A 105 1.75 -7.86 0.60
C ALA A 105 2.44 -7.98 1.96
N ARG A 106 3.35 -7.06 2.29
CA ARG A 106 4.06 -7.07 3.58
C ARG A 106 4.72 -5.73 3.87
N ILE A 107 4.88 -5.44 5.15
CA ILE A 107 5.79 -4.39 5.62
C ILE A 107 7.23 -4.87 5.40
N ILE A 108 8.02 -4.08 4.67
CA ILE A 108 9.43 -4.34 4.38
C ILE A 108 10.37 -3.49 5.24
N ALA A 109 9.92 -2.35 5.74
CA ALA A 109 10.62 -1.57 6.74
C ALA A 109 9.64 -0.76 7.60
N THR A 110 9.98 -0.52 8.86
CA THR A 110 9.23 0.38 9.75
C THR A 110 10.10 1.59 10.02
N ILE A 111 9.63 2.79 9.68
CA ILE A 111 10.38 4.05 9.87
C ILE A 111 10.16 4.58 11.28
N ASP A 112 8.90 4.58 11.72
CA ASP A 112 8.44 5.00 13.03
C ASP A 112 7.12 4.26 13.37
N PRO A 113 6.50 4.46 14.55
CA PRO A 113 5.29 3.72 14.94
C PRO A 113 4.07 3.92 14.03
N VAL A 114 4.05 4.97 13.19
CA VAL A 114 2.91 5.31 12.33
C VAL A 114 3.26 5.31 10.84
N THR A 115 4.51 5.03 10.48
CA THR A 115 5.03 5.12 9.11
C THR A 115 5.81 3.85 8.74
N ASP A 116 5.41 3.20 7.66
CA ASP A 116 6.04 1.97 7.16
C ASP A 116 6.28 2.01 5.63
N LEU A 117 7.29 1.26 5.18
CA LEU A 117 7.45 0.88 3.79
C LEU A 117 6.74 -0.45 3.57
N TYR A 118 5.88 -0.48 2.57
CA TYR A 118 5.01 -1.59 2.27
C TYR A 118 5.23 -2.05 0.85
N TYR A 119 5.49 -3.35 0.70
CA TYR A 119 5.49 -4.01 -0.58
C TYR A 119 4.13 -4.63 -0.83
N SER A 120 3.60 -4.47 -2.04
CA SER A 120 2.43 -5.22 -2.49
C SER A 120 2.58 -5.68 -3.94
N MET A 121 1.89 -6.76 -4.29
CA MET A 121 1.81 -7.27 -5.65
C MET A 121 0.36 -7.62 -5.98
N SER A 122 -0.13 -7.09 -7.09
CA SER A 122 -1.48 -7.36 -7.58
C SER A 122 -1.57 -8.66 -8.37
N ALA A 123 -2.73 -9.29 -8.29
CA ALA A 123 -3.13 -10.34 -9.21
C ALA A 123 -3.32 -9.75 -10.62
N PRO A 124 -3.12 -10.53 -11.68
CA PRO A 124 -3.47 -10.10 -13.03
C PRO A 124 -4.98 -9.81 -13.11
N ALA A 125 -5.35 -8.77 -13.84
CA ALA A 125 -6.74 -8.35 -14.01
C ALA A 125 -7.22 -8.57 -15.44
N LEU A 126 -8.54 -8.46 -15.66
CA LEU A 126 -9.18 -8.60 -16.97
C LEU A 126 -8.78 -9.89 -17.70
N LYS A 127 -8.85 -11.04 -16.99
CA LYS A 127 -8.49 -12.37 -17.51
C LYS A 127 -7.06 -12.43 -18.08
N GLY A 128 -6.13 -11.68 -17.49
CA GLY A 128 -4.72 -11.67 -17.89
C GLY A 128 -4.36 -10.61 -18.93
N TYR A 129 -5.32 -9.80 -19.39
CA TYR A 129 -5.02 -8.65 -20.25
C TYR A 129 -4.18 -7.59 -19.53
N VAL A 130 -4.37 -7.45 -18.22
CA VAL A 130 -3.52 -6.63 -17.36
C VAL A 130 -2.66 -7.58 -16.53
N SER A 131 -1.34 -7.53 -16.75
CA SER A 131 -0.36 -8.31 -16.00
C SER A 131 -0.31 -7.89 -14.53
N SER A 132 0.23 -8.76 -13.67
CA SER A 132 0.58 -8.42 -12.30
C SER A 132 1.51 -7.22 -12.23
N ARG A 133 1.32 -6.41 -11.20
CA ARG A 133 2.16 -5.26 -10.88
C ARG A 133 2.64 -5.32 -9.45
N ASP A 134 3.87 -4.88 -9.21
CA ASP A 134 4.38 -4.71 -7.85
C ASP A 134 4.53 -3.24 -7.48
N PHE A 135 4.36 -2.95 -6.20
CA PHE A 135 4.37 -1.61 -5.66
C PHE A 135 5.22 -1.59 -4.40
N VAL A 136 5.98 -0.51 -4.25
CA VAL A 136 6.66 -0.17 -2.99
C VAL A 136 6.14 1.18 -2.57
N ASP A 137 5.37 1.18 -1.50
CA ASP A 137 4.68 2.38 -1.02
C ASP A 137 5.24 2.79 0.33
N ILE A 138 5.46 4.08 0.52
CA ILE A 138 5.54 4.66 1.85
C ILE A 138 4.12 4.90 2.33
N ARG A 139 3.79 4.41 3.53
CA ARG A 139 2.46 4.53 4.11
C ARG A 139 2.53 5.17 5.48
N ARG A 140 1.56 6.02 5.79
CA ARG A 140 1.39 6.66 7.10
C ARG A 140 -0.05 6.55 7.56
N VAL A 141 -0.23 6.24 8.84
CA VAL A 141 -1.53 6.26 9.50
C VAL A 141 -1.63 7.43 10.47
N HIS A 142 -2.79 8.06 10.51
CA HIS A 142 -3.20 8.98 11.58
C HIS A 142 -4.52 8.50 12.17
N PHE A 143 -4.66 8.60 13.48
CA PHE A 143 -5.92 8.35 14.18
C PHE A 143 -6.32 9.60 14.96
N ASP A 144 -7.48 10.14 14.61
CA ASP A 144 -8.12 11.22 15.37
C ASP A 144 -9.14 10.61 16.33
N SER A 145 -8.82 10.63 17.62
CA SER A 145 -9.68 10.08 18.67
C SER A 145 -10.93 10.93 18.94
N ALA A 146 -10.90 12.23 18.65
CA ALA A 146 -12.03 13.12 18.92
C ALA A 146 -13.21 12.82 17.98
N ILE A 147 -12.90 12.51 16.72
CA ILE A 147 -13.90 12.16 15.69
C ILE A 147 -13.85 10.68 15.28
N GLN A 148 -13.11 9.84 16.02
CA GLN A 148 -12.98 8.39 15.80
C GLN A 148 -12.65 8.02 14.34
N THR A 149 -11.72 8.75 13.73
CA THR A 149 -11.38 8.62 12.30
C THR A 149 -9.97 8.10 12.12
N TYR A 150 -9.83 7.05 11.30
CA TYR A 150 -8.54 6.56 10.83
C TYR A 150 -8.29 7.05 9.41
N THR A 151 -7.13 7.67 9.20
CA THR A 151 -6.67 8.13 7.88
C THR A 151 -5.38 7.41 7.54
N GLY A 152 -5.40 6.61 6.47
CA GLY A 152 -4.22 5.99 5.89
C GLY A 152 -3.85 6.67 4.58
N ILE A 153 -2.63 7.20 4.47
CA ILE A 153 -2.09 7.80 3.25
C ILE A 153 -0.94 6.94 2.79
N PHE A 154 -0.87 6.66 1.49
CA PHE A 154 0.27 5.99 0.90
C PHE A 154 0.59 6.53 -0.48
N VAL A 155 1.86 6.46 -0.85
CA VAL A 155 2.35 6.87 -2.17
C VAL A 155 3.53 5.98 -2.57
N SER A 156 3.61 5.63 -3.84
CA SER A 156 4.68 4.78 -4.35
C SER A 156 6.01 5.53 -4.36
N VAL A 157 7.07 4.85 -3.92
CA VAL A 157 8.41 5.38 -3.78
C VAL A 157 9.45 4.38 -4.26
N GLU A 158 10.63 4.88 -4.62
CA GLU A 158 11.77 4.03 -4.89
C GLU A 158 12.38 3.52 -3.57
N SER A 159 12.75 2.24 -3.55
CA SER A 159 13.49 1.63 -2.44
C SER A 159 14.46 0.58 -2.95
N GLN A 160 15.72 0.69 -2.53
CA GLN A 160 16.75 -0.32 -2.81
C GLN A 160 16.50 -1.65 -2.07
N ALA A 161 15.66 -1.64 -1.02
CA ALA A 161 15.31 -2.84 -0.26
C ALA A 161 14.46 -3.84 -1.06
N CYS A 162 13.81 -3.37 -2.13
CA CYS A 162 12.96 -4.18 -2.99
C CYS A 162 13.19 -3.80 -4.47
N PRO A 163 14.28 -4.30 -5.09
CA PRO A 163 14.55 -4.05 -6.50
C PRO A 163 13.44 -4.61 -7.39
N VAL A 164 13.34 -4.12 -8.63
CA VAL A 164 12.38 -4.64 -9.62
C VAL A 164 12.62 -6.13 -9.83
N HIS A 165 11.53 -6.91 -9.88
CA HIS A 165 11.62 -8.34 -10.12
C HIS A 165 12.44 -8.60 -11.40
N ALA A 166 13.48 -9.44 -11.27
CA ALA A 166 14.35 -9.79 -12.40
C ALA A 166 13.57 -10.49 -13.54
N ASN A 167 12.46 -11.13 -13.19
CA ASN A 167 11.51 -11.68 -14.14
C ASN A 167 10.62 -10.56 -14.69
N LYS A 168 10.85 -10.15 -15.94
CA LYS A 168 10.14 -9.08 -16.68
C LYS A 168 8.61 -9.26 -16.82
N LYS A 169 8.03 -10.29 -16.18
CA LYS A 169 6.60 -10.57 -16.15
C LYS A 169 5.84 -9.69 -15.14
N ILE A 170 6.53 -9.13 -14.16
CA ILE A 170 5.94 -8.22 -13.17
C ILE A 170 6.39 -6.79 -13.49
N VAL A 171 5.44 -5.88 -13.61
CA VAL A 171 5.68 -4.47 -13.95
C VAL A 171 5.62 -3.63 -12.67
N ARG A 172 6.66 -2.82 -12.43
CA ARG A 172 6.72 -1.79 -11.38
C ARG A 172 6.08 -0.51 -11.89
#